data_AF-A0AAV3XZH2-F1
#
_entry.id   AF-A0AAV3XZH2-F1
#
_cell.length_a   1.000
_cell.length_b   1.000
_cell.length_c   1.000
_cell.angle_alpha   90.00
_cell.angle_beta   90.00
_cell.angle_gamma   90.00
#
_symmetry.space_group_name_H-M   'P 1'
#
loop_
_entity.id
_entity.type
_entity.pdbx_description
1 polymer ?
#
loop_
_entity_poly.entity_id
_entity_poly.type
_entity_poly.pdbx_seq_one_letter_code
_entity_poly.pdbx_strand_id
1 'polypeptide(L)'
;METPRKEADAFNKHFSKVNTVPRDPIADPRMRRLRKALGRRPIASNRTFEIEFTVTELEIALRKGKPGKATGLDGVTQEMLSHLGPKAKSVLLNLFNRTWYQS
;
A
#
# COMPACT_ATOMS: atom_id res chain seq x y z
N MET A 1 -5.77 -11.62 31.17
CA MET A 1 -5.00 -11.77 29.92
C MET A 1 -4.33 -10.45 29.63
N GLU A 2 -3.01 -10.37 29.84
CA GLU A 2 -2.25 -9.17 29.44
C GLU A 2 -2.17 -9.13 27.91
N THR A 3 -2.35 -7.96 27.32
CA THR A 3 -2.33 -7.81 25.86
C THR A 3 -0.88 -7.77 25.38
N PRO A 4 -0.55 -8.34 24.19
CA PRO A 4 0.83 -8.37 23.66
C PRO A 4 1.52 -7.00 23.63
N ARG A 5 0.72 -5.93 23.51
CA ARG A 5 1.19 -4.54 23.56
C ARG A 5 1.73 -4.14 24.94
N LYS A 6 1.05 -4.55 26.01
CA LYS A 6 1.49 -4.26 27.39
C LYS A 6 2.80 -4.97 27.72
N GLU A 7 2.97 -6.22 27.26
CA GLU A 7 4.22 -6.96 27.41
C GLU A 7 5.37 -6.30 26.63
N ALA A 8 5.13 -5.90 25.38
CA ALA A 8 6.11 -5.19 24.56
C ALA A 8 6.53 -3.85 25.20
N ASP A 9 5.56 -3.10 25.74
CA ASP A 9 5.84 -1.82 26.41
C ASP A 9 6.63 -2.02 27.71
N ALA A 10 6.30 -3.05 28.51
CA ALA A 10 7.03 -3.40 29.73
C ALA A 10 8.48 -3.81 29.43
N PHE A 11 8.67 -4.64 28.40
CA PHE A 11 10.00 -5.05 27.92
C PHE A 11 10.83 -3.87 27.45
N ASN A 12 10.27 -3.00 26.60
CA ASN A 12 10.94 -1.81 26.08
C ASN A 12 11.35 -0.85 27.20
N LYS A 13 10.49 -0.66 28.20
CA LYS A 13 10.80 0.18 29.37
C LYS A 13 11.98 -0.38 30.17
N HIS A 14 11.99 -1.70 30.42
CA HIS A 14 13.11 -2.36 31.09
C HIS A 14 14.40 -2.20 30.29
N PHE A 15 14.36 -2.48 28.99
CA PHE A 15 15.53 -2.44 28.12
C PHE A 15 16.08 -1.01 27.96
N SER A 16 15.22 0.01 27.90
CA SER A 16 15.65 1.42 27.86
C SER A 16 16.38 1.88 29.11
N LYS A 17 16.12 1.24 30.26
CA LYS A 17 16.75 1.55 31.54
C LYS A 17 18.14 0.92 31.65
N VAL A 18 18.30 -0.30 31.15
CA VAL A 18 19.58 -1.03 31.22
C VAL A 18 20.52 -0.70 30.06
N ASN A 19 19.97 -0.36 28.88
CA ASN A 19 20.77 0.00 27.71
C ASN A 19 21.31 1.43 27.84
N THR A 20 22.46 1.55 28.51
CA THR A 20 23.14 2.82 28.78
C THR A 20 24.01 3.19 27.59
N VAL A 21 23.38 3.73 26.55
CA VAL A 21 24.11 4.36 25.44
C VAL A 21 24.35 5.84 25.81
N PRO A 22 25.61 6.33 25.78
CA PRO A 22 25.89 7.75 26.01
C PRO A 22 25.10 8.63 25.04
N ARG A 23 24.51 9.71 25.55
CA ARG A 23 23.75 10.64 24.75
C ARG A 23 24.70 11.54 23.95
N ASP A 24 24.65 11.45 22.63
CA ASP A 24 25.33 12.40 21.75
C ASP A 24 24.51 13.70 21.66
N PRO A 25 25.03 14.85 22.15
CA PRO A 25 24.30 16.11 22.20
C PRO A 25 23.99 16.71 20.82
N ILE A 26 24.65 16.26 19.75
CA ILE A 26 24.47 16.74 18.37
C ILE A 26 23.62 15.74 17.57
N ALA A 27 23.98 14.45 17.63
CA ALA A 27 23.30 13.42 16.83
C ALA A 27 21.88 13.14 17.34
N ASP A 28 21.63 13.19 18.65
CA ASP A 28 20.33 12.86 19.23
C ASP A 28 19.23 13.90 18.90
N PRO A 29 19.45 15.23 19.05
CA PRO A 29 18.49 16.22 18.57
C PRO A 29 18.24 16.14 17.06
N ARG A 30 19.27 15.84 16.27
CA ARG A 30 19.17 15.66 14.80
C ARG A 30 18.31 14.44 14.47
N MET A 31 18.57 13.29 15.09
CA MET A 31 17.77 12.08 14.92
C MET A 31 16.34 12.27 15.39
N ARG A 32 16.11 12.97 16.50
CA ARG A 32 14.75 13.30 16.98
C ARG A 32 13.99 14.16 15.97
N ARG A 33 14.63 15.20 15.41
CA ARG A 33 14.04 16.03 14.36
C ARG A 33 13.73 15.21 13.11
N LEU A 34 14.66 14.35 12.69
CA LEU A 34 14.49 13.45 11.55
C LEU A 34 13.33 12.47 11.76
N ARG A 35 13.26 11.81 12.92
CA ARG A 35 12.14 10.92 13.29
C ARG A 35 10.81 11.66 13.34
N LYS A 36 10.76 12.89 13.85
CA LYS A 36 9.55 13.72 13.84
C LYS A 36 9.14 14.12 12.43
N ALA A 37 10.10 14.39 11.55
CA ALA A 37 9.84 14.68 10.13
C ALA A 37 9.36 13.43 9.38
N LEU A 38 9.96 12.26 9.65
CA LEU A 38 9.60 10.98 9.02
C LEU A 38 8.30 10.38 9.58
N GLY A 39 8.01 10.56 10.87
CA GLY A 39 6.79 10.12 11.53
C GLY A 39 5.57 11.01 11.21
N ARG A 40 5.78 12.12 10.51
CA ARG A 40 4.73 12.96 9.91
C ARG A 40 4.39 12.55 8.49
N ARG A 41 4.82 11.36 8.03
CA ARG A 41 4.24 10.80 6.82
C ARG A 41 2.74 10.67 7.08
N PRO A 42 1.87 11.28 6.24
CA PRO A 42 0.46 10.97 6.34
C PRO A 42 0.36 9.45 6.27
N ILE A 43 -0.37 8.85 7.22
CA ILE A 43 -0.83 7.48 7.05
C ILE A 43 -1.50 7.50 5.69
N ALA A 44 -0.86 6.87 4.70
CA ALA A 44 -1.45 6.77 3.38
C ALA A 44 -2.82 6.19 3.63
N SER A 45 -3.87 6.97 3.39
CA SER A 45 -5.20 6.53 3.71
C SER A 45 -5.42 5.25 2.91
N ASN A 46 -5.83 4.17 3.56
CA ASN A 46 -6.22 2.93 2.88
C ASN A 46 -7.38 3.14 1.90
N ARG A 47 -7.90 4.37 1.74
CA ARG A 47 -8.88 4.80 0.74
C ARG A 47 -8.69 4.17 -0.64
N THR A 48 -7.45 3.97 -1.11
CA THR A 48 -7.20 3.32 -2.42
C THR A 48 -7.76 1.88 -2.49
N PHE A 49 -7.94 1.23 -1.34
CA PHE A 49 -8.52 -0.10 -1.17
C PHE A 49 -9.95 -0.08 -0.59
N GLU A 50 -10.48 1.10 -0.26
CA GLU A 50 -11.85 1.26 0.28
C GLU A 50 -12.81 1.85 -0.78
N ILE A 51 -12.29 2.30 -1.92
CA ILE A 51 -13.05 2.97 -2.97
C ILE A 51 -13.05 2.09 -4.23
N GLU A 52 -14.21 1.99 -4.86
CA GLU A 52 -14.36 1.29 -6.13
C GLU A 52 -13.55 1.94 -7.25
N PHE A 53 -12.95 1.11 -8.10
CA PHE A 53 -12.25 1.54 -9.27
C PHE A 53 -13.23 2.17 -10.26
N THR A 54 -12.84 3.30 -10.85
CA THR A 54 -13.66 4.03 -11.82
C THR A 54 -13.36 3.62 -13.26
N VAL A 55 -14.30 3.87 -14.19
CA VAL A 55 -14.09 3.64 -15.63
C VAL A 55 -12.88 4.42 -16.14
N THR A 56 -12.70 5.67 -15.70
CA THR A 56 -11.60 6.52 -16.14
C THR A 56 -10.24 5.96 -15.70
N GLU A 57 -10.15 5.45 -14.47
CA GLU A 57 -8.92 4.81 -13.98
C GLU A 57 -8.62 3.52 -14.74
N LEU A 58 -9.65 2.73 -15.08
CA LEU A 58 -9.51 1.56 -15.94
C LEU A 58 -8.95 1.94 -17.31
N GLU A 59 -9.48 2.98 -17.94
CA GLU A 59 -8.98 3.43 -19.24
C GLU A 59 -7.53 3.95 -19.17
N ILE A 60 -7.18 4.67 -18.10
CA ILE A 60 -5.80 5.11 -17.87
C ILE A 60 -4.87 3.90 -17.68
N ALA A 61 -5.31 2.89 -16.92
CA ALA A 61 -4.53 1.67 -16.69
C ALA A 61 -4.31 0.88 -18.00
N LEU A 62 -5.35 0.72 -18.81
CA LEU A 62 -5.27 0.07 -20.11
C LEU A 62 -4.30 0.79 -21.06
N ARG A 63 -4.31 2.13 -21.07
CA ARG A 63 -3.37 2.94 -21.87
C ARG A 63 -1.92 2.84 -21.40
N LYS A 64 -1.70 2.62 -20.10
CA LYS A 64 -0.35 2.47 -19.52
C LYS A 64 0.27 1.11 -19.79
N GLY A 65 -0.54 0.09 -20.08
CA GLY A 65 -0.03 -1.24 -20.36
C GLY A 65 0.77 -1.28 -21.66
N LYS A 66 1.94 -1.93 -21.61
CA LYS A 66 2.82 -2.04 -22.78
C LYS A 66 2.39 -3.22 -23.66
N PRO A 67 2.26 -3.03 -24.97
CA PRO A 67 2.00 -4.14 -25.90
C PRO A 67 3.21 -5.10 -25.99
N GLY A 68 2.98 -6.30 -26.51
CA GLY A 68 4.00 -7.32 -26.76
C GLY A 68 4.56 -7.98 -25.48
N LYS A 69 3.84 -7.88 -24.36
CA LYS A 69 4.19 -8.60 -23.13
C LYS A 69 3.66 -10.02 -23.18
N ALA A 70 4.40 -10.95 -22.58
CA ALA A 70 3.96 -12.34 -22.43
C ALA A 70 2.65 -12.37 -21.63
N THR A 71 1.73 -13.22 -22.08
CA THR A 71 0.42 -13.40 -21.44
C THR A 71 0.54 -14.16 -20.13
N GLY A 72 -0.47 -14.00 -19.26
CA GLY A 72 -0.63 -14.87 -18.10
C GLY A 72 -1.09 -16.28 -18.50
N LEU A 73 -1.41 -17.09 -17.48
CA LEU A 73 -1.98 -18.44 -17.66
C LEU A 73 -3.34 -18.40 -18.40
N ASP A 74 -4.03 -17.27 -18.33
CA ASP A 74 -5.31 -17.01 -19.00
C ASP A 74 -5.16 -16.75 -20.50
N GLY A 75 -3.94 -16.55 -21.01
CA GLY A 75 -3.69 -16.26 -22.42
C GLY A 75 -4.19 -14.90 -22.89
N VAL A 76 -4.62 -14.01 -21.98
CA VAL A 76 -5.16 -12.70 -22.35
C VAL A 76 -4.02 -11.71 -22.58
N THR A 77 -3.96 -11.11 -23.77
CA THR A 77 -2.93 -10.13 -24.11
C THR A 77 -3.35 -8.71 -23.75
N GLN A 78 -2.37 -7.82 -23.62
CA GLN A 78 -2.63 -6.39 -23.38
C GLN A 78 -3.42 -5.75 -24.53
N GLU A 79 -3.20 -6.21 -25.76
CA GLU A 79 -3.89 -5.74 -26.97
C GLU A 79 -5.37 -6.11 -26.93
N MET A 80 -5.71 -7.32 -26.45
CA MET A 80 -7.11 -7.74 -26.27
C MET A 80 -7.83 -6.80 -25.30
N LEU A 81 -7.18 -6.43 -24.19
CA LEU A 81 -7.71 -5.51 -23.20
C LEU A 81 -7.85 -4.08 -23.74
N SER A 82 -6.89 -3.65 -24.57
CA SER A 82 -6.86 -2.31 -25.15
C SER A 82 -7.94 -2.09 -26.21
N HIS A 83 -8.34 -3.16 -26.92
CA HIS A 83 -9.38 -3.13 -27.95
C HIS A 83 -10.79 -3.47 -27.45
N LEU A 84 -10.99 -3.57 -26.13
CA LEU A 84 -12.33 -3.83 -25.58
C LEU A 84 -13.32 -2.71 -25.93
N GLY A 85 -14.50 -3.11 -26.39
CA GLY A 85 -15.63 -2.20 -26.55
C GLY A 85 -16.20 -1.74 -25.20
N PRO A 86 -17.03 -0.68 -25.18
CA PRO A 86 -17.54 -0.08 -23.93
C PRO A 86 -18.25 -1.07 -23.00
N LYS A 87 -19.05 -1.99 -23.57
CA LYS A 87 -19.77 -3.02 -22.81
C LYS A 87 -18.80 -4.00 -22.12
N ALA A 88 -17.75 -4.42 -22.82
CA ALA A 88 -16.76 -5.34 -22.25
C ALA A 88 -15.90 -4.66 -21.18
N LYS A 89 -15.53 -3.38 -21.37
CA LYS A 89 -14.87 -2.57 -20.33
C LYS A 89 -15.72 -2.46 -19.06
N SER A 90 -17.04 -2.29 -19.20
CA SER A 90 -17.96 -2.24 -18.05
C SER A 90 -18.00 -3.56 -17.27
N VAL A 91 -18.00 -4.70 -17.97
CA VAL A 91 -17.93 -6.02 -17.33
C VAL A 91 -16.59 -6.21 -16.62
N LEU A 92 -15.49 -5.84 -17.26
CA LEU A 92 -14.14 -5.92 -16.68
C LEU A 92 -14.02 -5.05 -15.42
N LEU A 93 -14.57 -3.82 -15.45
CA LEU A 93 -14.60 -2.94 -14.28
C LEU A 93 -15.37 -3.58 -13.12
N ASN A 94 -16.55 -4.15 -13.42
CA ASN A 94 -17.38 -4.81 -12.42
C ASN A 94 -16.64 -6.00 -11.79
N LEU A 95 -15.93 -6.80 -12.61
CA LEU A 95 -15.10 -7.89 -12.13
C LEU A 95 -14.04 -7.41 -11.12
N PHE A 96 -13.27 -6.38 -11.45
CA PHE A 96 -12.25 -5.82 -10.54
C PHE A 96 -12.84 -5.23 -9.26
N ASN A 97 -14.00 -4.59 -9.33
CA ASN A 97 -14.64 -4.06 -8.11
C ASN A 97 -15.18 -5.19 -7.23
N ARG A 98 -15.61 -6.32 -7.80
CA ARG A 98 -16.07 -7.49 -7.04
C ARG A 98 -14.96 -8.23 -6.32
N THR A 99 -13.73 -8.25 -6.84
CA THR A 99 -12.62 -8.98 -6.20
C THR A 99 -12.34 -8.49 -4.78
N TRP A 100 -12.66 -7.24 -4.46
CA TRP A 100 -12.50 -6.67 -3.12
C TRP A 100 -13.50 -7.20 -2.09
N TYR A 101 -14.70 -7.58 -2.52
CA TYR A 101 -15.78 -7.99 -1.61
C TYR A 101 -15.91 -9.50 -1.45
N GLN A 102 -15.30 -10.28 -2.35
CA GLN A 102 -15.39 -11.74 -2.38
C GLN A 102 -14.09 -12.45 -1.94
N SER A 103 -13.14 -11.70 -1.37
CA SER A 103 -11.88 -12.23 -0.84
C SER A 103 -11.94 -12.55 0.65
#